data_AF-A0A7Y5A6S6-F1
#
_entry.id   AF-A0A7Y5A6S6-F1
#
_cell.length_a   1.000
_cell.length_b   1.000
_cell.length_c   1.000
_cell.angle_alpha   90.00
_cell.angle_beta   90.00
_cell.angle_gamma   90.00
#
_symmetry.space_group_name_H-M   'P 1'
#
loop_
_entity.id
_entity.type
_entity.pdbx_description
1 polymer ?
#
loop_
_entity_poly.entity_id
_entity_poly.type
_entity_poly.pdbx_seq_one_letter_code
_entity_poly.pdbx_strand_id
1 'polypeptide(L)'
;MNIKSLIFSMLIVAAIFTGCKKDETTQSPYETADAGKGGILYDNFFTVEAGWDTTSASTTTLKAKADFFRCKQCHAWDLLGTAGSYNNRGPKASRPNVNALNIYDLAHTKTAQELFDAMKKTEGRRAFSYDLGTYDPATNATEGDKMPDYSALLTDAQIWDLVKFMKEGAIDVSNLYDATYTGTYPTGSTTYANLGKDGNAAAGNTFFAANCAACHGTDGALILVEDMTVGKFTRKKPNEVHHKVKYGQLGSLMLGNFTMTEANMKDLYKALSDETNFPN
;
A
#
# COMPACT_ATOMS: atom_id res chain seq x y z
N MET A 1 -29.35 -51.36 71.06
CA MET A 1 -28.16 -52.18 70.79
C MET A 1 -28.33 -52.84 69.43
N ASN A 2 -27.45 -52.49 68.49
CA ASN A 2 -27.09 -53.16 67.23
C ASN A 2 -28.13 -53.68 66.22
N ILE A 3 -28.16 -52.97 65.07
CA ILE A 3 -27.89 -53.42 63.68
C ILE A 3 -28.76 -54.55 63.08
N LYS A 4 -29.44 -54.23 61.97
CA LYS A 4 -29.41 -54.92 60.64
C LYS A 4 -30.34 -54.17 59.67
N SER A 5 -29.79 -53.38 58.75
CA SER A 5 -29.47 -53.74 57.35
C SER A 5 -30.71 -53.80 56.45
N LEU A 6 -30.85 -52.84 55.53
CA LEU A 6 -31.44 -53.09 54.21
C LEU A 6 -30.83 -52.14 53.17
N ILE A 7 -30.45 -52.78 52.07
CA ILE A 7 -29.64 -52.32 50.94
C ILE A 7 -30.49 -51.45 50.00
N PHE A 8 -29.94 -50.33 49.53
CA PHE A 8 -30.46 -49.65 48.34
C PHE A 8 -29.29 -49.34 47.40
N SER A 9 -29.27 -50.04 46.25
CA SER A 9 -28.31 -49.86 45.18
C SER A 9 -28.37 -48.45 44.62
N MET A 10 -27.28 -47.70 44.74
CA MET A 10 -27.12 -46.41 44.11
C MET A 10 -26.30 -46.61 42.82
N LEU A 11 -26.98 -46.67 41.68
CA LEU A 11 -26.34 -46.57 40.37
C LEU A 11 -25.74 -45.16 40.24
N ILE A 12 -24.42 -45.05 40.31
CA ILE A 12 -23.71 -43.81 39.99
C ILE A 12 -23.60 -43.72 38.47
N VAL A 13 -24.48 -42.92 37.87
CA VAL A 13 -24.30 -42.44 36.49
C VAL A 13 -23.22 -41.37 36.53
N ALA A 14 -22.00 -41.72 36.12
CA ALA A 14 -20.93 -40.76 35.91
C ALA A 14 -21.26 -39.91 34.69
N ALA A 15 -21.76 -38.69 34.91
CA ALA A 15 -21.86 -37.68 33.87
C ALA A 15 -20.45 -37.24 33.48
N ILE A 16 -19.97 -37.75 32.35
CA ILE A 16 -18.77 -37.24 31.69
C ILE A 16 -19.15 -35.85 31.15
N PHE A 17 -18.78 -34.81 31.89
CA PHE A 17 -18.76 -33.46 31.34
C PHE A 17 -17.64 -33.38 30.31
N THR A 18 -17.97 -33.70 29.06
CA THR A 18 -17.14 -33.34 27.90
C THR A 18 -17.16 -31.82 27.84
N GLY A 19 -16.22 -31.19 28.54
CA GLY A 19 -15.96 -29.77 28.40
C GLY A 19 -15.54 -29.54 26.95
N CYS A 20 -16.44 -28.99 26.14
CA CYS A 20 -16.08 -28.30 24.91
C CYS A 20 -15.15 -27.15 25.32
N LYS A 21 -13.84 -27.38 25.34
CA LYS A 21 -12.88 -26.30 25.16
C LYS A 21 -13.21 -25.71 23.79
N LYS A 22 -13.80 -24.52 23.78
CA LYS A 22 -13.65 -23.65 22.62
C LYS A 22 -12.14 -23.47 22.46
N ASP A 23 -11.58 -24.03 21.40
CA ASP A 23 -10.28 -23.56 20.92
C ASP A 23 -10.47 -22.08 20.62
N GLU A 24 -9.98 -21.21 21.49
CA GLU A 24 -9.66 -19.85 21.09
C GLU A 24 -8.47 -19.98 20.14
N THR A 25 -8.76 -20.14 18.84
CA THR A 25 -7.75 -20.01 17.81
C THR A 25 -7.22 -18.58 17.89
N THR A 26 -6.09 -18.38 18.54
CA THR A 26 -5.35 -17.12 18.48
C THR A 26 -5.02 -16.84 17.02
N GLN A 27 -5.79 -15.93 16.42
CA GLN A 27 -5.62 -15.46 15.06
C GLN A 27 -4.19 -14.88 14.92
N SER A 28 -3.49 -15.26 13.86
CA SER A 28 -2.12 -14.81 13.63
C SER A 28 -2.06 -13.29 13.42
N PRO A 29 -0.94 -12.61 13.72
CA PRO A 29 -0.80 -11.17 13.50
C PRO A 29 -1.13 -10.73 12.08
N TYR A 30 -0.79 -11.56 11.08
CA TYR A 30 -1.12 -11.32 9.67
C TYR A 30 -2.63 -11.35 9.41
N GLU A 31 -3.37 -12.27 10.02
CA GLU A 31 -4.81 -12.38 9.84
C GLU A 31 -5.57 -11.20 10.50
N THR A 32 -4.98 -10.59 11.53
CA THR A 32 -5.54 -9.39 12.19
C THR A 32 -5.08 -8.06 11.57
N ALA A 33 -4.14 -8.10 10.61
CA ALA A 33 -3.57 -6.91 9.98
C ALA A 33 -4.55 -6.24 9.01
N ASP A 34 -4.31 -4.95 8.73
CA ASP A 34 -5.18 -4.08 7.95
C ASP A 34 -4.48 -3.60 6.67
N ALA A 35 -4.92 -4.12 5.51
CA ALA A 35 -4.41 -3.71 4.21
C ALA A 35 -4.66 -2.22 3.89
N GLY A 36 -5.72 -1.63 4.45
CA GLY A 36 -6.04 -0.21 4.35
C GLY A 36 -4.95 0.65 4.97
N LYS A 37 -4.58 0.34 6.22
CA LYS A 37 -3.47 0.99 6.92
C LYS A 37 -2.15 0.74 6.22
N GLY A 38 -1.92 -0.48 5.73
CA GLY A 38 -0.73 -0.82 4.95
C GLY A 38 -0.58 0.04 3.69
N GLY A 39 -1.68 0.31 2.97
CA GLY A 39 -1.67 1.18 1.79
C GLY A 39 -1.28 2.63 2.14
N ILE A 40 -1.77 3.16 3.26
CA ILE A 40 -1.36 4.49 3.77
C ILE A 40 0.13 4.49 4.11
N LEU A 41 0.61 3.48 4.85
CA LEU A 41 2.02 3.34 5.23
C LEU A 41 2.95 3.26 4.00
N TYR A 42 2.52 2.55 2.95
CA TYR A 42 3.27 2.41 1.70
C TYR A 42 3.49 3.75 0.98
N ASP A 43 2.47 4.61 0.99
CA ASP A 43 2.58 5.97 0.48
C ASP A 43 3.50 6.80 1.37
N ASN A 44 3.09 6.98 2.63
CA ASN A 44 3.81 7.78 3.61
C ASN A 44 3.43 7.41 5.05
N PHE A 45 4.30 6.68 5.73
CA PHE A 45 4.07 6.23 7.11
C PHE A 45 4.23 7.31 8.19
N PHE A 46 4.73 8.50 7.85
CA PHE A 46 4.97 9.59 8.82
C PHE A 46 3.93 10.72 8.71
N THR A 47 2.67 10.33 8.49
CA THR A 47 1.51 11.24 8.46
C THR A 47 0.50 10.91 9.55
N VAL A 48 -0.42 11.84 9.82
CA VAL A 48 -1.48 11.64 10.81
C VAL A 48 -2.43 10.49 10.40
N GLU A 49 -2.69 10.34 9.11
CA GLU A 49 -3.49 9.26 8.53
C GLU A 49 -2.85 7.89 8.74
N ALA A 50 -1.51 7.84 8.80
CA ALA A 50 -0.74 6.63 9.12
C ALA A 50 -0.69 6.32 10.63
N GLY A 51 -1.30 7.15 11.47
CA GLY A 51 -1.20 7.07 12.92
C GLY A 51 0.15 7.52 13.48
N TRP A 52 0.93 8.29 12.72
CA TRP A 52 2.23 8.78 13.17
C TRP A 52 2.12 9.93 14.17
N ASP A 53 2.92 9.88 15.24
CA ASP A 53 3.11 11.02 16.12
C ASP A 53 3.96 12.10 15.43
N THR A 54 3.27 13.07 14.84
CA THR A 54 3.91 14.20 14.15
C THR A 54 4.71 15.13 15.08
N THR A 55 4.63 14.96 16.40
CA THR A 55 5.44 15.71 17.38
C THR A 55 6.80 15.05 17.65
N SER A 56 7.00 13.80 17.21
CA SER A 56 8.28 13.10 17.31
C SER A 56 9.42 13.88 16.65
N ALA A 57 10.59 13.91 17.30
CA ALA A 57 11.80 14.56 16.79
C ALA A 57 12.23 14.02 15.40
N SER A 58 11.92 12.75 15.11
CA SER A 58 12.20 12.11 13.82
C SER A 58 11.40 12.70 12.65
N THR A 59 10.26 13.34 12.93
CA THR A 59 9.36 13.88 11.90
C THR A 59 10.03 14.93 11.02
N THR A 60 10.87 15.79 11.60
CA THR A 60 11.59 16.83 10.84
C THR A 60 12.54 16.22 9.83
N THR A 61 13.34 15.22 10.25
CA THR A 61 14.27 14.51 9.37
C THR A 61 13.54 13.75 8.27
N LEU A 62 12.47 13.03 8.61
CA LEU A 62 11.65 12.28 7.66
C LEU A 62 11.04 13.21 6.60
N LYS A 63 10.50 14.36 7.00
CA LYS A 63 9.95 15.34 6.05
C LYS A 63 11.02 15.97 5.15
N ALA A 64 12.19 16.31 5.70
CA ALA A 64 13.29 16.89 4.94
C ALA A 64 13.89 15.93 3.90
N LYS A 65 13.77 14.62 4.11
CA LYS A 65 14.34 13.57 3.25
C LYS A 65 13.30 12.52 2.85
N ALA A 66 12.04 12.94 2.66
CA ALA A 66 10.89 12.05 2.47
C ALA A 66 11.08 11.00 1.36
N ASP A 67 11.73 11.39 0.26
CA ASP A 67 11.96 10.51 -0.88
C ASP A 67 12.88 9.31 -0.57
N PHE A 68 13.65 9.36 0.52
CA PHE A 68 14.51 8.27 0.96
C PHE A 68 13.83 7.28 1.92
N PHE A 69 12.59 7.55 2.33
CA PHE A 69 11.87 6.75 3.32
C PHE A 69 10.51 6.24 2.84
N ARG A 70 9.83 6.94 1.94
CA ARG A 70 8.52 6.49 1.45
C ARG A 70 8.68 5.27 0.55
N CYS A 71 7.99 4.17 0.85
CA CYS A 71 8.15 2.88 0.16
C CYS A 71 7.97 3.02 -1.35
N LYS A 72 6.92 3.74 -1.77
CA LYS A 72 6.61 4.01 -3.18
C LYS A 72 7.74 4.74 -3.93
N GLN A 73 8.63 5.45 -3.25
CA GLN A 73 9.69 6.21 -3.91
C GLN A 73 10.80 5.31 -4.45
N CYS A 74 11.02 4.18 -3.80
CA CYS A 74 11.97 3.15 -4.24
C CYS A 74 11.28 2.00 -4.97
N HIS A 75 10.03 1.67 -4.63
CA HIS A 75 9.32 0.50 -5.17
C HIS A 75 8.22 0.84 -6.16
N ALA A 76 8.07 2.12 -6.52
CA ALA A 76 7.04 2.64 -7.44
C ALA A 76 5.60 2.49 -6.91
N TRP A 77 4.65 3.16 -7.55
CA TRP A 77 3.24 3.05 -7.14
C TRP A 77 2.60 1.72 -7.56
N ASP A 78 3.12 1.12 -8.63
CA ASP A 78 2.69 -0.18 -9.15
C ASP A 78 3.44 -1.37 -8.53
N LEU A 79 4.33 -1.12 -7.56
CA LEU A 79 5.13 -2.14 -6.86
C LEU A 79 6.14 -2.88 -7.76
N LEU A 80 6.37 -2.40 -8.99
CA LEU A 80 7.24 -3.06 -9.98
C LEU A 80 8.68 -2.51 -9.99
N GLY A 81 8.98 -1.46 -9.20
CA GLY A 81 10.31 -0.88 -9.13
C GLY A 81 10.82 -0.36 -10.49
N THR A 82 12.07 -0.66 -10.83
CA THR A 82 12.69 -0.23 -12.11
C THR A 82 12.11 -0.95 -13.33
N ALA A 83 11.40 -2.06 -13.14
CA ALA A 83 10.79 -2.83 -14.24
C ALA A 83 9.44 -2.26 -14.69
N GLY A 84 8.84 -1.36 -13.90
CA GLY A 84 7.55 -0.74 -14.21
C GLY A 84 7.62 0.78 -14.36
N SER A 85 6.60 1.46 -13.84
CA SER A 85 6.34 2.89 -14.07
C SER A 85 7.45 3.84 -13.65
N TYR A 86 8.39 3.39 -12.81
CA TYR A 86 9.53 4.21 -12.36
C TYR A 86 10.81 3.94 -13.17
N ASN A 87 10.72 3.26 -14.33
CA ASN A 87 11.85 3.03 -15.24
C ASN A 87 12.50 4.33 -15.76
N ASN A 88 11.82 5.46 -15.66
CA ASN A 88 12.29 6.79 -16.08
C ASN A 88 12.57 7.74 -14.90
N ARG A 89 12.62 7.21 -13.67
CA ARG A 89 12.73 8.00 -12.43
C ARG A 89 14.14 7.93 -11.84
N GLY A 90 15.10 8.57 -12.51
CA GLY A 90 16.49 8.62 -12.05
C GLY A 90 16.72 9.30 -10.70
N PRO A 91 17.83 8.99 -10.01
CA PRO A 91 18.14 9.56 -8.71
C PRO A 91 18.53 11.04 -8.84
N LYS A 92 18.46 11.77 -7.72
CA LYS A 92 18.92 13.17 -7.57
C LYS A 92 19.44 13.35 -6.14
N ALA A 93 20.10 14.46 -5.83
CA ALA A 93 20.54 14.74 -4.44
C ALA A 93 19.39 14.64 -3.39
N SER A 94 18.14 14.85 -3.80
CA SER A 94 16.95 14.74 -2.95
C SER A 94 16.19 13.41 -3.05
N ARG A 95 16.67 12.43 -3.82
CA ARG A 95 15.93 11.21 -4.16
C ARG A 95 16.87 10.02 -4.46
N PRO A 96 16.69 8.85 -3.83
CA PRO A 96 17.53 7.68 -4.06
C PRO A 96 17.27 7.04 -5.44
N ASN A 97 18.11 6.05 -5.78
CA ASN A 97 17.81 5.14 -6.88
C ASN A 97 16.54 4.31 -6.59
N VAL A 98 15.80 4.00 -7.65
CA VAL A 98 14.65 3.09 -7.60
C VAL A 98 15.18 1.66 -7.50
N ASN A 99 14.52 0.85 -6.69
CA ASN A 99 14.92 -0.52 -6.46
C ASN A 99 14.44 -1.43 -7.60
N ALA A 100 15.25 -2.42 -7.98
CA ALA A 100 14.92 -3.35 -9.07
C ALA A 100 13.94 -4.47 -8.67
N LEU A 101 13.64 -4.63 -7.38
CA LEU A 101 12.73 -5.66 -6.91
C LEU A 101 11.29 -5.31 -7.32
N ASN A 102 10.68 -6.22 -8.08
CA ASN A 102 9.23 -6.30 -8.24
C ASN A 102 8.64 -6.86 -6.93
N ILE A 103 8.19 -5.98 -6.04
CA ILE A 103 7.63 -6.39 -4.75
C ILE A 103 6.20 -6.91 -4.87
N TYR A 104 5.51 -6.64 -5.99
CA TYR A 104 4.22 -7.26 -6.27
C TYR A 104 4.37 -8.78 -6.46
N ASP A 105 5.31 -9.21 -7.31
CA ASP A 105 5.58 -10.65 -7.52
C ASP A 105 6.11 -11.32 -6.24
N LEU A 106 6.98 -10.64 -5.50
CA LEU A 106 7.49 -11.15 -4.22
C LEU A 106 6.36 -11.35 -3.21
N ALA A 107 5.40 -10.42 -3.15
CA ALA A 107 4.27 -10.53 -2.23
C ALA A 107 3.42 -11.77 -2.52
N HIS A 108 3.29 -12.18 -3.78
CA HIS A 108 2.47 -13.34 -4.17
C HIS A 108 3.24 -14.66 -4.14
N THR A 109 4.58 -14.62 -4.19
CA THR A 109 5.42 -15.84 -4.17
C THR A 109 5.96 -16.17 -2.77
N LYS A 110 6.03 -15.19 -1.87
CA LYS A 110 6.52 -15.35 -0.50
C LYS A 110 5.40 -15.53 0.51
N THR A 111 5.71 -16.27 1.58
CA THR A 111 4.85 -16.35 2.75
C THR A 111 4.77 -14.99 3.44
N ALA A 112 3.68 -14.75 4.19
CA ALA A 112 3.55 -13.52 4.95
C ALA A 112 4.69 -13.33 5.97
N GLN A 113 5.14 -14.44 6.59
CA GLN A 113 6.26 -14.42 7.53
C GLN A 113 7.59 -14.05 6.85
N GLU A 114 7.91 -14.61 5.69
CA GLU A 114 9.13 -14.24 4.95
C GLU A 114 9.17 -12.74 4.61
N LEU A 115 8.02 -12.15 4.26
CA LEU A 115 7.92 -10.72 3.98
C LEU A 115 8.07 -9.88 5.25
N PHE A 116 7.46 -10.29 6.35
CA PHE A 116 7.61 -9.63 7.65
C PHE A 116 9.07 -9.65 8.11
N ASP A 117 9.73 -10.82 8.04
CA ASP A 117 11.13 -10.98 8.43
C ASP A 117 12.05 -10.13 7.53
N ALA A 118 11.76 -10.05 6.22
CA ALA A 118 12.49 -9.18 5.31
C ALA A 118 12.37 -7.69 5.69
N MET A 119 11.18 -7.25 6.11
CA MET A 119 10.95 -5.88 6.59
C MET A 119 11.63 -5.58 7.94
N LYS A 120 11.78 -6.60 8.81
CA LYS A 120 12.46 -6.50 10.11
C LYS A 120 13.99 -6.59 10.03
N LYS A 121 14.55 -7.00 8.89
CA LYS A 121 16.00 -7.15 8.72
C LYS A 121 16.72 -5.81 8.98
N THR A 122 17.77 -5.84 9.80
CA THR A 122 18.65 -4.68 10.10
C THR A 122 20.00 -4.75 9.37
N GLU A 123 20.52 -5.96 9.13
CA GLU A 123 21.77 -6.15 8.41
C GLU A 123 21.66 -5.65 6.96
N GLY A 124 22.63 -4.84 6.53
CA GLY A 124 22.65 -4.26 5.19
C GLY A 124 21.58 -3.18 4.97
N ARG A 125 20.89 -2.72 6.02
CA ARG A 125 19.98 -1.57 5.97
C ARG A 125 20.71 -0.28 6.31
N ARG A 126 20.19 0.83 5.78
CA ARG A 126 20.63 2.17 6.15
C ARG A 126 20.05 2.55 7.51
N ALA A 127 20.90 2.94 8.46
CA ALA A 127 20.44 3.47 9.72
C ALA A 127 19.64 4.78 9.51
N PHE A 128 18.59 4.99 10.32
CA PHE A 128 17.82 6.24 10.29
C PHE A 128 18.69 7.48 10.55
N SER A 129 19.73 7.34 11.37
CA SER A 129 20.67 8.41 11.72
C SER A 129 21.71 8.73 10.63
N TYR A 130 21.72 8.01 9.51
CA TYR A 130 22.66 8.29 8.42
C TYR A 130 22.39 9.66 7.79
N ASP A 131 23.45 10.44 7.59
CA ASP A 131 23.33 11.78 7.01
C ASP A 131 23.12 11.72 5.49
N LEU A 132 21.88 11.97 5.07
CA LEU A 132 21.49 12.11 3.66
C LEU A 132 21.72 13.53 3.12
N GLY A 133 22.27 14.45 3.91
CA GLY A 133 22.64 15.81 3.50
C GLY A 133 23.75 15.83 2.45
N THR A 134 24.63 14.82 2.49
CA THR A 134 25.76 14.67 1.57
C THR A 134 25.46 13.73 0.39
N TYR A 135 24.23 13.19 0.27
CA TYR A 135 23.89 12.24 -0.78
C TYR A 135 24.06 12.86 -2.18
N ASP A 136 24.85 12.17 -2.99
CA ASP A 136 25.09 12.41 -4.39
C ASP A 136 25.06 11.05 -5.12
N PRO A 137 24.08 10.84 -6.01
CA PRO A 137 23.96 9.58 -6.73
C PRO A 137 25.15 9.27 -7.65
N ALA A 138 25.97 10.25 -8.01
CA ALA A 138 27.15 10.03 -8.85
C ALA A 138 28.38 9.59 -8.04
N THR A 139 28.48 9.95 -6.76
CA THR A 139 29.74 9.81 -6.00
C THR A 139 29.63 9.04 -4.68
N ASN A 140 28.45 8.96 -4.04
CA ASN A 140 28.32 8.28 -2.74
C ASN A 140 26.95 7.60 -2.51
N ALA A 141 26.36 7.06 -3.59
CA ALA A 141 25.02 6.48 -3.57
C ALA A 141 24.87 5.23 -2.68
N THR A 142 25.95 4.46 -2.46
CA THR A 142 25.94 3.12 -1.84
C THR A 142 25.15 3.03 -0.54
N GLU A 143 25.35 3.97 0.39
CA GLU A 143 24.64 3.94 1.67
C GLU A 143 23.24 4.57 1.55
N GLY A 144 23.13 5.68 0.83
CA GLY A 144 21.85 6.38 0.64
C GLY A 144 20.80 5.59 -0.13
N ASP A 145 21.21 4.64 -0.97
CA ASP A 145 20.29 3.78 -1.74
C ASP A 145 19.87 2.51 -1.00
N LYS A 146 20.54 2.17 0.12
CA LYS A 146 20.12 1.04 0.93
C LYS A 146 18.71 1.29 1.47
N MET A 147 17.93 0.21 1.54
CA MET A 147 16.63 0.24 2.21
C MET A 147 16.83 0.69 3.67
N PRO A 148 16.03 1.65 4.16
CA PRO A 148 16.08 2.07 5.55
C PRO A 148 15.82 0.90 6.49
N ASP A 149 16.42 0.95 7.68
CA ASP A 149 16.03 0.09 8.78
C ASP A 149 14.67 0.54 9.34
N TYR A 150 13.61 -0.05 8.80
CA TYR A 150 12.25 0.24 9.26
C TYR A 150 11.94 -0.38 10.62
N SER A 151 12.75 -1.33 11.13
CA SER A 151 12.52 -1.88 12.47
C SER A 151 12.73 -0.85 13.59
N ALA A 152 13.50 0.21 13.30
CA ALA A 152 13.70 1.35 14.18
C ALA A 152 12.62 2.44 14.04
N LEU A 153 11.73 2.34 13.05
CA LEU A 153 10.75 3.37 12.71
C LEU A 153 9.30 2.89 12.81
N LEU A 154 9.05 1.62 12.49
CA LEU A 154 7.73 1.01 12.43
C LEU A 154 7.58 -0.06 13.51
N THR A 155 6.39 -0.11 14.09
CA THR A 155 5.98 -1.19 14.98
C THR A 155 5.73 -2.48 14.20
N ASP A 156 5.77 -3.62 14.88
CA ASP A 156 5.44 -4.92 14.26
C ASP A 156 4.02 -4.93 13.68
N ALA A 157 3.06 -4.29 14.34
CA ALA A 157 1.70 -4.15 13.81
C ALA A 157 1.67 -3.40 12.47
N GLN A 158 2.39 -2.28 12.36
CA GLN A 158 2.50 -1.52 11.10
C GLN A 158 3.22 -2.31 9.99
N ILE A 159 4.22 -3.12 10.36
CA ILE A 159 4.89 -3.99 9.40
C ILE A 159 3.93 -5.08 8.90
N TRP A 160 3.12 -5.66 9.79
CA TRP A 160 2.07 -6.60 9.38
C TRP A 160 1.02 -5.95 8.46
N ASP A 161 0.60 -4.71 8.74
CA ASP A 161 -0.29 -3.94 7.87
C ASP A 161 0.32 -3.77 6.47
N LEU A 162 1.61 -3.41 6.38
CA LEU A 162 2.34 -3.33 5.10
C LEU A 162 2.39 -4.67 4.36
N VAL A 163 2.66 -5.77 5.07
CA VAL A 163 2.65 -7.13 4.49
C VAL A 163 1.26 -7.48 3.97
N LYS A 164 0.20 -7.18 4.73
CA LYS A 164 -1.19 -7.39 4.33
C LYS A 164 -1.56 -6.56 3.09
N PHE A 165 -1.12 -5.30 3.03
CA PHE A 165 -1.28 -4.47 1.85
C PHE A 165 -0.59 -5.06 0.62
N MET A 166 0.69 -5.46 0.73
CA MET A 166 1.41 -6.01 -0.42
C MET A 166 0.75 -7.29 -0.96
N LYS A 167 0.21 -8.14 -0.08
CA LYS A 167 -0.38 -9.44 -0.46
C LYS A 167 -1.84 -9.35 -0.91
N GLU A 168 -2.62 -8.42 -0.37
CA GLU A 168 -4.08 -8.41 -0.54
C GLU A 168 -4.65 -7.02 -0.86
N GLY A 169 -3.94 -5.95 -0.50
CA GLY A 169 -4.40 -4.56 -0.70
C GLY A 169 -4.00 -3.95 -2.04
N ALA A 170 -2.82 -4.29 -2.55
CA ALA A 170 -2.31 -3.82 -3.83
C ALA A 170 -3.20 -4.30 -4.98
N ILE A 171 -3.57 -3.38 -5.88
CA ILE A 171 -4.31 -3.73 -7.09
C ILE A 171 -3.31 -4.15 -8.16
N ASP A 172 -3.57 -5.24 -8.86
CA ASP A 172 -2.82 -5.62 -10.04
C ASP A 172 -3.01 -4.57 -11.14
N VAL A 173 -1.99 -3.73 -11.35
CA VAL A 173 -2.12 -2.67 -12.34
C VAL A 173 -2.20 -3.19 -13.78
N SER A 174 -1.75 -4.42 -14.05
CA SER A 174 -1.84 -5.03 -15.38
C SER A 174 -3.28 -5.31 -15.80
N ASN A 175 -4.16 -5.43 -14.81
CA ASN A 175 -5.60 -5.53 -15.01
C ASN A 175 -6.24 -4.16 -15.30
N LEU A 176 -5.62 -3.04 -14.92
CA LEU A 176 -6.21 -1.71 -15.08
C LEU A 176 -5.92 -1.09 -16.45
N TYR A 177 -4.78 -1.39 -17.06
CA TYR A 177 -4.34 -0.79 -18.33
C TYR A 177 -3.31 -1.67 -19.04
N ASP A 178 -3.02 -1.35 -20.30
CA ASP A 178 -1.83 -1.82 -21.01
C ASP A 178 -0.68 -0.85 -20.76
N ALA A 179 0.46 -1.36 -20.29
CA ALA A 179 1.67 -0.58 -20.13
C ALA A 179 2.80 -1.11 -21.01
N THR A 180 3.50 -0.19 -21.65
CA THR A 180 4.71 -0.50 -22.44
C THR A 180 5.89 0.21 -21.80
N TYR A 181 6.85 -0.58 -21.33
CA TYR A 181 8.11 -0.11 -20.75
C TYR A 181 9.23 -0.28 -21.78
N THR A 182 9.90 0.81 -22.16
CA THR A 182 11.01 0.78 -23.12
C THR A 182 12.29 1.38 -22.54
N GLY A 183 13.44 0.97 -23.06
CA GLY A 183 14.75 1.38 -22.55
C GLY A 183 15.06 0.78 -21.17
N THR A 184 16.07 1.35 -20.51
CA THR A 184 16.55 0.90 -19.20
C THR A 184 16.51 2.03 -18.20
N TYR A 185 16.24 1.71 -16.94
CA TYR A 185 16.44 2.63 -15.83
C TYR A 185 17.84 3.27 -15.88
N PRO A 186 18.00 4.58 -15.62
CA PRO A 186 16.98 5.55 -15.18
C PRO A 186 16.31 6.37 -16.29
N THR A 187 16.61 6.09 -17.56
CA THR A 187 16.20 6.89 -18.72
C THR A 187 15.19 6.17 -19.61
N GLY A 188 14.50 5.15 -19.07
CA GLY A 188 13.47 4.44 -19.80
C GLY A 188 12.29 5.34 -20.16
N SER A 189 11.29 4.74 -20.77
CA SER A 189 10.01 5.40 -21.02
C SER A 189 8.87 4.45 -20.70
N THR A 190 7.75 5.03 -20.27
CA THR A 190 6.52 4.30 -19.99
C THR A 190 5.38 4.96 -20.75
N THR A 191 4.61 4.16 -21.48
CA THR A 191 3.35 4.58 -22.07
C THR A 191 2.22 3.69 -21.59
N TYR A 192 1.02 4.27 -21.51
CA TYR A 192 -0.19 3.58 -21.07
C TYR A 192 -1.26 3.64 -22.17
N ALA A 193 -1.98 2.54 -22.34
CA ALA A 193 -3.10 2.42 -23.27
C ALA A 193 -4.23 1.62 -22.62
N ASN A 194 -5.42 1.65 -23.25
CA ASN A 194 -6.60 0.88 -22.83
C ASN A 194 -6.93 1.01 -21.34
N LEU A 195 -6.95 2.24 -20.83
CA LEU A 195 -7.28 2.50 -19.43
C LEU A 195 -8.69 1.98 -19.10
N GLY A 196 -8.79 1.28 -17.98
CA GLY A 196 -10.01 0.62 -17.54
C GLY A 196 -10.38 -0.58 -18.39
N LYS A 197 -9.40 -1.46 -18.69
CA LYS A 197 -9.62 -2.71 -19.43
C LYS A 197 -10.90 -3.41 -18.97
N ASP A 198 -11.77 -3.70 -19.94
CA ASP A 198 -13.07 -4.35 -19.74
C ASP A 198 -14.02 -3.64 -18.74
N GLY A 199 -13.69 -2.40 -18.36
CA GLY A 199 -14.49 -1.57 -17.47
C GLY A 199 -15.71 -0.97 -18.19
N ASN A 200 -16.71 -0.62 -17.39
CA ASN A 200 -17.94 0.02 -17.80
C ASN A 200 -17.88 1.54 -17.54
N ALA A 201 -17.76 2.32 -18.61
CA ALA A 201 -17.70 3.78 -18.54
C ALA A 201 -18.93 4.40 -17.84
N ALA A 202 -20.13 3.85 -18.02
CA ALA A 202 -21.35 4.38 -17.40
C ALA A 202 -21.35 4.16 -15.88
N ALA A 203 -20.87 2.99 -15.43
CA ALA A 203 -20.67 2.72 -14.01
C ALA A 203 -19.58 3.63 -13.43
N GLY A 204 -18.48 3.85 -14.15
CA GLY A 204 -17.41 4.77 -13.76
C GLY A 204 -17.87 6.22 -13.64
N ASN A 205 -18.67 6.70 -14.60
CA ASN A 205 -19.29 8.03 -14.55
C ASN A 205 -20.21 8.17 -13.33
N THR A 206 -21.02 7.14 -13.05
CA THR A 206 -21.90 7.12 -11.87
C THR A 206 -21.07 7.17 -10.58
N PHE A 207 -19.99 6.38 -10.51
CA PHE A 207 -19.08 6.38 -9.38
C PHE A 207 -18.42 7.75 -9.18
N PHE A 208 -17.90 8.34 -10.26
CA PHE A 208 -17.24 9.65 -10.22
C PHE A 208 -18.21 10.75 -9.75
N ALA A 209 -19.43 10.78 -10.29
CA ALA A 209 -20.47 11.72 -9.89
C ALA A 209 -20.81 11.60 -8.39
N ALA A 210 -20.90 10.37 -7.88
CA ALA A 210 -21.27 10.12 -6.49
C ALA A 210 -20.14 10.39 -5.48
N ASN A 211 -18.88 10.12 -5.85
CA ASN A 211 -17.77 10.07 -4.89
C ASN A 211 -16.68 11.14 -5.12
N CYS A 212 -16.57 11.67 -6.34
CA CYS A 212 -15.44 12.52 -6.74
C CYS A 212 -15.89 13.94 -7.09
N ALA A 213 -17.05 14.09 -7.74
CA ALA A 213 -17.49 15.36 -8.32
C ALA A 213 -17.76 16.46 -7.29
N ALA A 214 -18.11 16.10 -6.05
CA ALA A 214 -18.32 17.07 -4.97
C ALA A 214 -17.08 17.93 -4.68
N CYS A 215 -15.88 17.37 -4.90
CA CYS A 215 -14.61 18.07 -4.72
C CYS A 215 -13.96 18.43 -6.07
N HIS A 216 -13.95 17.50 -7.04
CA HIS A 216 -13.24 17.69 -8.30
C HIS A 216 -14.07 18.35 -9.41
N GLY A 217 -15.36 18.67 -9.15
CA GLY A 217 -16.29 19.13 -10.19
C GLY A 217 -16.78 17.97 -11.05
N THR A 218 -17.87 18.18 -11.80
CA THR A 218 -18.51 17.12 -12.62
C THR A 218 -17.62 16.59 -13.75
N ASP A 219 -16.66 17.39 -14.20
CA ASP A 219 -15.68 17.09 -15.25
C ASP A 219 -14.26 16.85 -14.71
N GLY A 220 -14.08 16.86 -13.38
CA GLY A 220 -12.78 16.67 -12.75
C GLY A 220 -11.79 17.83 -12.90
N ALA A 221 -12.25 19.03 -13.27
CA ALA A 221 -11.40 20.20 -13.51
C ALA A 221 -11.30 21.20 -12.34
N LEU A 222 -12.11 21.05 -11.27
CA LEU A 222 -12.18 22.04 -10.20
C LEU A 222 -10.96 22.02 -9.27
N ILE A 223 -10.55 20.83 -8.82
CA ILE A 223 -9.36 20.63 -7.98
C ILE A 223 -8.37 19.81 -8.78
N LEU A 224 -7.26 20.45 -9.13
CA LEU A 224 -6.19 19.85 -9.92
C LEU A 224 -5.32 18.92 -9.06
N VAL A 225 -4.82 17.85 -9.68
CA VAL A 225 -3.86 16.91 -9.12
C VAL A 225 -2.56 17.06 -9.90
N GLU A 226 -1.54 17.61 -9.24
CA GLU A 226 -0.26 17.95 -9.89
C GLU A 226 -0.44 18.79 -11.17
N ASP A 227 -1.20 19.89 -11.05
CA ASP A 227 -1.50 20.82 -12.15
C ASP A 227 -2.23 20.18 -13.35
N MET A 228 -2.90 19.05 -13.13
CA MET A 228 -3.71 18.35 -14.12
C MET A 228 -5.14 18.15 -13.61
N THR A 229 -6.12 18.19 -14.52
CA THR A 229 -7.46 17.68 -14.23
C THR A 229 -7.40 16.21 -13.83
N VAL A 230 -8.45 15.69 -13.16
CA VAL A 230 -8.49 14.27 -12.77
C VAL A 230 -8.42 13.33 -13.98
N GLY A 231 -9.08 13.69 -15.08
CA GLY A 231 -9.02 12.93 -16.34
C GLY A 231 -7.60 12.84 -16.89
N LYS A 232 -6.92 13.99 -17.04
CA LYS A 232 -5.54 14.02 -17.54
C LYS A 232 -4.57 13.35 -16.60
N PHE A 233 -4.71 13.55 -15.30
CA PHE A 233 -3.88 12.88 -14.30
C PHE A 233 -4.02 11.36 -14.44
N THR A 234 -5.24 10.85 -14.63
CA THR A 234 -5.50 9.43 -14.85
C THR A 234 -4.88 8.91 -16.14
N ARG A 235 -4.97 9.67 -17.25
CA ARG A 235 -4.33 9.30 -18.53
C ARG A 235 -2.80 9.34 -18.50
N LYS A 236 -2.20 10.23 -17.69
CA LYS A 236 -0.74 10.41 -17.61
C LYS A 236 -0.07 9.57 -16.53
N LYS A 237 -0.76 9.33 -15.40
CA LYS A 237 -0.24 8.63 -14.22
C LYS A 237 -1.24 7.59 -13.70
N PRO A 238 -1.75 6.69 -14.56
CA PRO A 238 -2.67 5.63 -14.12
C PRO A 238 -2.00 4.68 -13.12
N ASN A 239 -0.67 4.60 -13.10
CA ASN A 239 0.10 3.87 -12.10
C ASN A 239 0.00 4.45 -10.69
N GLU A 240 -0.47 5.69 -10.53
CA GLU A 240 -0.55 6.38 -9.22
C GLU A 240 -2.01 6.57 -8.76
N VAL A 241 -2.94 6.75 -9.70
CA VAL A 241 -4.35 7.08 -9.40
C VAL A 241 -5.01 6.03 -8.51
N HIS A 242 -4.79 4.73 -8.77
CA HIS A 242 -5.43 3.65 -8.03
C HIS A 242 -5.13 3.73 -6.53
N HIS A 243 -3.90 4.12 -6.18
CA HIS A 243 -3.48 4.22 -4.80
C HIS A 243 -4.13 5.42 -4.13
N LYS A 244 -4.14 6.58 -4.78
CA LYS A 244 -4.79 7.80 -4.24
C LYS A 244 -6.29 7.63 -4.07
N VAL A 245 -6.96 6.94 -5.00
CA VAL A 245 -8.40 6.70 -4.90
C VAL A 245 -8.73 5.73 -3.77
N LYS A 246 -7.93 4.66 -3.59
CA LYS A 246 -8.20 3.64 -2.56
C LYS A 246 -7.76 4.05 -1.16
N TYR A 247 -6.61 4.72 -1.03
CA TYR A 247 -5.97 5.04 0.26
C TYR A 247 -5.91 6.54 0.57
N GLY A 248 -6.34 7.39 -0.37
CA GLY A 248 -6.40 8.84 -0.22
C GLY A 248 -5.14 9.53 -0.73
N GLN A 249 -5.21 10.86 -0.77
CA GLN A 249 -4.05 11.72 -0.95
C GLN A 249 -3.67 12.29 0.41
N LEU A 250 -2.66 11.69 1.04
CA LEU A 250 -2.27 12.02 2.41
C LEU A 250 -1.84 13.49 2.53
N GLY A 251 -2.26 14.13 3.62
CA GLY A 251 -2.07 15.56 3.84
C GLY A 251 -3.03 16.46 3.05
N SER A 252 -4.11 15.92 2.48
CA SER A 252 -5.16 16.66 1.79
C SER A 252 -6.56 16.26 2.26
N LEU A 253 -7.61 16.89 1.71
CA LEU A 253 -9.01 16.53 1.98
C LEU A 253 -9.47 15.28 1.22
N MET A 254 -8.68 14.75 0.27
CA MET A 254 -9.06 13.56 -0.50
C MET A 254 -8.82 12.30 0.34
N LEU A 255 -9.90 11.83 0.97
CA LEU A 255 -9.92 10.58 1.74
C LEU A 255 -9.90 9.36 0.82
N GLY A 256 -9.36 8.24 1.32
CA GLY A 256 -9.36 6.97 0.62
C GLY A 256 -10.73 6.29 0.63
N ASN A 257 -11.11 5.70 -0.50
CA ASN A 257 -12.21 4.74 -0.56
C ASN A 257 -11.65 3.32 -0.38
N PHE A 258 -11.51 2.87 0.87
CA PHE A 258 -10.93 1.56 1.20
C PHE A 258 -11.75 0.38 0.70
N THR A 259 -13.02 0.60 0.33
CA THR A 259 -13.90 -0.42 -0.28
C THR A 259 -13.73 -0.53 -1.80
N MET A 260 -12.86 0.29 -2.39
CA MET A 260 -12.61 0.28 -3.82
C MET A 260 -12.04 -1.06 -4.29
N THR A 261 -12.80 -1.75 -5.14
CA THR A 261 -12.44 -3.00 -5.77
C THR A 261 -11.70 -2.75 -7.09
N GLU A 262 -11.01 -3.78 -7.61
CA GLU A 262 -10.38 -3.70 -8.93
C GLU A 262 -11.41 -3.41 -10.04
N ALA A 263 -12.60 -4.03 -9.99
CA ALA A 263 -13.66 -3.82 -10.98
C ALA A 263 -14.16 -2.36 -10.99
N ASN A 264 -14.41 -1.79 -9.82
CA ASN A 264 -14.82 -0.38 -9.72
C ASN A 264 -13.70 0.56 -10.19
N MET A 265 -12.44 0.21 -9.94
CA MET A 265 -11.29 0.97 -10.44
C MET A 265 -11.20 0.91 -11.97
N LYS A 266 -11.45 -0.26 -12.58
CA LYS A 266 -11.52 -0.42 -14.05
C LYS A 266 -12.62 0.48 -14.63
N ASP A 267 -13.81 0.46 -14.04
CA ASP A 267 -14.94 1.31 -14.46
C ASP A 267 -14.56 2.79 -14.39
N LEU A 268 -13.97 3.23 -13.27
CA LEU A 268 -13.52 4.61 -13.08
C LEU A 268 -12.46 5.02 -14.11
N TYR A 269 -11.44 4.18 -14.35
CA TYR A 269 -10.41 4.45 -15.34
C TYR A 269 -11.00 4.52 -16.75
N LYS A 270 -11.98 3.66 -17.05
CA LYS A 270 -12.66 3.67 -18.33
C LYS A 270 -13.41 4.98 -18.56
N ALA A 271 -14.12 5.48 -17.55
CA ALA A 271 -14.78 6.77 -17.59
C ALA A 271 -13.77 7.93 -17.78
N LEU A 272 -12.72 7.99 -16.95
CA LEU A 272 -11.71 9.05 -16.97
C LEU A 272 -10.82 9.05 -18.23
N SER A 273 -10.87 7.99 -19.04
CA SER A 273 -10.21 7.94 -20.35
C SER A 273 -10.87 8.81 -21.42
N ASP A 274 -12.13 9.21 -21.23
CA ASP A 274 -12.88 10.05 -22.16
C ASP A 274 -12.51 11.53 -22.02
N GLU A 275 -11.79 12.08 -23.00
CA GLU A 275 -11.35 13.48 -22.99
C GLU A 275 -12.50 14.50 -23.20
N THR A 276 -13.66 14.05 -23.68
CA THR A 276 -14.84 14.91 -23.86
C THR A 276 -15.50 15.19 -22.52
N ASN A 277 -15.65 14.14 -21.71
CA ASN A 277 -16.26 14.23 -20.38
C ASN A 277 -15.27 14.68 -19.31
N PHE A 278 -13.98 14.33 -19.46
CA PHE A 278 -12.90 14.66 -18.53
C PHE A 278 -11.71 15.32 -19.28
N PRO A 279 -11.74 16.65 -19.46
CA PRO A 279 -10.79 17.40 -20.28
C PRO A 279 -9.37 17.41 -19.70
N ASN A 280 -8.43 18.07 -20.40
CA ASN A 280 -7.00 18.17 -20.05
C ASN A 280 -6.63 19.36 -19.16
#